data_AF-A0A8J7I384-F1
#
_entry.id   AF-A0A8J7I384-F1
#
_cell.length_a   1.000
_cell.length_b   1.000
_cell.length_c   1.000
_cell.angle_alpha   90.00
_cell.angle_beta   90.00
_cell.angle_gamma   90.00
#
_symmetry.space_group_name_H-M   'P 1'
#
loop_
_entity.id
_entity.type
_entity.pdbx_description
1 polymer ?
#
loop_
_entity_poly.entity_id
_entity_poly.type
_entity_poly.pdbx_seq_one_letter_code
_entity_poly.pdbx_strand_id
1 'polypeptide(L)'
;MTPSSTKQLKFEQQKSLPVIVNFQGGQVTSDAGLSLIAEIDRKLQITSQFAQCFQDYRKKNRIDHSVESLIKQRIYGLVMGYE
;
A
#
# COMPACT_ATOMS: atom_id res chain seq x y z
N MET A 1 10.59 26.63 -15.40
CA MET A 1 9.80 25.42 -15.69
C MET A 1 10.46 24.72 -16.88
N THR A 2 11.37 23.79 -16.63
CA THR A 2 12.16 23.10 -17.67
C THR A 2 11.40 21.88 -18.18
N PRO A 3 11.34 21.63 -19.51
CA PRO A 3 10.64 20.49 -20.05
C PRO A 3 11.38 19.19 -19.69
N SER A 4 10.69 18.28 -19.00
CA SER A 4 11.18 16.93 -18.71
C SER A 4 11.30 16.15 -20.01
N SER A 5 12.50 16.07 -20.56
CA SER A 5 12.81 15.18 -21.68
C SER A 5 12.94 13.76 -21.15
N THR A 6 11.90 12.95 -21.31
CA THR A 6 11.93 11.51 -21.00
C THR A 6 12.82 10.80 -22.04
N LYS A 7 14.13 10.89 -21.87
CA LYS A 7 15.09 10.15 -22.69
C LYS A 7 15.04 8.67 -22.28
N GLN A 8 14.44 7.85 -23.14
CA GLN A 8 14.59 6.39 -23.05
C GLN A 8 16.07 6.04 -23.23
N LEU A 9 16.65 5.36 -22.26
CA LEU A 9 18.03 4.88 -22.32
C LEU A 9 18.02 3.49 -22.93
N LYS A 10 18.80 3.30 -24.00
CA LYS A 10 19.05 1.99 -24.61
C LYS A 10 20.42 1.50 -24.15
N PHE A 11 20.44 0.34 -23.53
CA PHE A 11 21.68 -0.37 -23.18
C PHE A 11 22.09 -1.25 -24.36
N GLU A 12 23.39 -1.31 -24.67
CA GLU A 12 23.89 -2.30 -25.63
C GLU A 12 23.79 -3.69 -24.99
N GLN A 13 23.06 -4.59 -25.64
CA GLN A 13 22.90 -5.97 -25.19
C GLN A 13 23.19 -6.92 -26.35
N GLN A 14 24.17 -7.80 -26.13
CA GLN A 14 24.60 -8.78 -27.12
C GLN A 14 23.65 -9.99 -27.06
N LYS A 15 22.70 -10.05 -28.02
CA LYS A 15 21.76 -11.16 -28.28
C LYS A 15 20.69 -11.48 -27.21
N SER A 16 19.88 -10.49 -26.81
CA SER A 16 18.59 -10.73 -26.14
C SER A 16 17.61 -9.57 -26.37
N LEU A 17 16.32 -9.80 -26.09
CA LEU A 17 15.21 -8.86 -26.32
C LEU A 17 15.55 -7.43 -25.82
N PRO A 18 15.15 -6.37 -26.54
CA PRO A 18 15.50 -5.00 -26.18
C PRO A 18 14.96 -4.62 -24.80
N VAL A 19 15.84 -4.20 -23.90
CA VAL A 19 15.46 -3.62 -22.60
C VAL A 19 15.05 -2.16 -22.81
N ILE A 20 13.77 -1.85 -22.56
CA ILE A 20 13.23 -0.49 -22.63
C ILE A 20 13.02 0.01 -21.20
N VAL A 21 13.69 1.10 -20.84
CA VAL A 21 13.49 1.80 -19.56
C VAL A 21 12.67 3.06 -19.81
N ASN A 22 11.57 3.22 -19.09
CA ASN A 22 10.83 4.48 -19.01
C ASN A 22 10.84 4.99 -17.56
N PHE A 23 10.85 6.30 -17.39
CA PHE A 23 10.79 6.97 -16.08
C PHE A 23 9.41 7.56 -15.82
N GLN A 24 8.38 7.07 -16.53
CA GLN A 24 7.01 7.55 -16.32
C GLN A 24 6.50 7.07 -14.97
N GLY A 25 7.00 5.92 -14.47
CA GLY A 25 6.93 5.49 -13.08
C GLY A 25 5.54 5.10 -12.58
N GLY A 26 4.47 5.73 -13.09
CA GLY A 26 3.11 5.54 -12.62
C GLY A 26 2.97 5.78 -11.11
N GLN A 27 1.90 5.25 -10.52
CA GLN A 27 1.84 5.04 -9.08
C GLN A 27 2.46 3.68 -8.77
N VAL A 28 3.59 3.69 -8.07
CA VAL A 28 4.34 2.48 -7.69
C VAL A 28 4.44 2.41 -6.17
N THR A 29 4.26 1.21 -5.64
CA THR A 29 4.47 0.89 -4.23
C THR A 29 5.04 -0.51 -4.12
N SER A 30 5.97 -0.71 -3.20
CA SER A 30 6.48 -2.04 -2.85
C SER A 30 5.42 -2.90 -2.14
N ASP A 31 4.38 -2.27 -1.60
CA ASP A 31 3.35 -2.94 -0.80
C ASP A 31 2.04 -3.11 -1.56
N ALA A 32 2.10 -3.19 -2.90
CA ALA A 32 0.91 -3.31 -3.74
C ALA A 32 0.03 -4.51 -3.36
N GLY A 33 0.63 -5.56 -2.78
CA GLY A 33 -0.06 -6.73 -2.23
C GLY A 33 -1.13 -6.39 -1.18
N LEU A 34 -0.97 -5.29 -0.44
CA LEU A 34 -1.99 -4.80 0.51
C LEU A 34 -3.31 -4.48 -0.16
N SER A 35 -3.32 -4.12 -1.45
CA SER A 35 -4.56 -3.80 -2.17
C SER A 35 -5.51 -5.00 -2.22
N LEU A 36 -4.97 -6.22 -2.40
CA LEU A 36 -5.76 -7.44 -2.39
C LEU A 36 -6.29 -7.74 -0.99
N ILE A 37 -5.44 -7.60 0.03
CA ILE A 37 -5.81 -7.80 1.44
C ILE A 37 -6.91 -6.81 1.86
N ALA A 38 -6.77 -5.55 1.48
CA ALA A 38 -7.77 -4.51 1.72
C ALA A 38 -9.11 -4.83 1.05
N GLU A 39 -9.10 -5.35 -0.18
CA GLU A 39 -10.32 -5.72 -0.87
C GLU A 39 -11.01 -6.95 -0.23
N ILE A 40 -10.23 -7.95 0.21
CA ILE A 40 -10.75 -9.09 0.95
C ILE A 40 -11.40 -8.64 2.26
N ASP A 41 -10.69 -7.83 3.05
CA ASP A 41 -11.19 -7.32 4.32
C ASP A 41 -12.41 -6.40 4.11
N ARG A 42 -12.46 -5.62 3.03
CA ARG A 42 -13.65 -4.84 2.66
C ARG A 42 -14.86 -5.72 2.36
N LYS A 43 -14.67 -6.89 1.73
CA LYS A 43 -15.78 -7.82 1.44
C LYS A 43 -16.23 -8.60 2.66
N LEU A 44 -15.28 -9.03 3.48
CA LEU A 44 -15.54 -9.91 4.63
C LEU A 44 -15.75 -9.16 5.95
N GLN A 45 -15.43 -7.86 5.98
CA GLN A 45 -15.55 -6.98 7.15
C GLN A 45 -14.83 -7.54 8.38
N ILE A 46 -13.69 -8.21 8.22
CA ILE A 46 -13.01 -8.93 9.30
C ILE A 46 -12.54 -7.94 10.36
N THR A 47 -11.81 -6.90 9.95
CA THR A 47 -11.26 -5.90 10.88
C THR A 47 -12.35 -5.05 11.54
N SER A 48 -13.43 -4.74 10.81
CA SER A 48 -14.59 -4.03 11.34
C SER A 48 -15.30 -4.84 12.43
N GLN A 49 -15.60 -6.12 12.16
CA GLN A 49 -16.19 -7.02 13.15
C GLN A 49 -15.28 -7.20 14.36
N PHE A 50 -13.98 -7.37 14.13
CA PHE A 50 -13.03 -7.51 15.23
C PHE A 50 -12.93 -6.22 16.08
N ALA A 51 -13.00 -5.05 15.46
CA ALA A 51 -13.00 -3.77 16.17
C ALA A 51 -14.20 -3.58 17.10
N GLN A 52 -15.34 -4.22 16.81
CA GLN A 52 -16.52 -4.17 17.69
C GLN A 52 -16.29 -4.88 19.04
N CYS A 53 -15.29 -5.76 19.14
CA CYS A 53 -14.91 -6.38 20.39
C CYS A 53 -14.17 -5.43 21.35
N PHE A 54 -13.83 -4.22 20.90
CA PHE A 54 -13.07 -3.25 21.68
C PHE A 54 -13.96 -2.13 22.21
N GLN A 55 -13.80 -1.83 23.50
CA GLN A 55 -14.28 -0.59 24.07
C GLN A 55 -13.16 0.47 23.98
N ASP A 56 -13.43 1.57 23.28
CA ASP A 56 -12.46 2.66 23.19
C ASP A 56 -12.56 3.57 24.42
N TYR A 57 -11.56 3.49 25.30
CA TYR A 57 -11.45 4.32 26.51
C TYR A 57 -10.72 5.65 26.28
N ARG A 58 -10.23 5.90 25.05
CA ARG A 58 -9.51 7.13 24.72
C ARG A 58 -10.48 8.31 24.70
N LYS A 59 -9.96 9.52 24.97
CA LYS A 59 -10.77 10.75 24.96
C LYS A 59 -11.16 11.09 23.51
N LYS A 60 -12.45 11.10 23.21
CA LYS A 60 -12.98 11.32 21.84
C LYS A 60 -12.42 12.55 21.12
N ASN A 61 -12.14 13.63 21.84
CA ASN A 61 -11.57 14.87 21.29
C ASN A 61 -10.04 14.82 21.06
N ARG A 62 -9.41 13.66 21.22
CA ARG A 62 -7.96 13.43 21.05
C ARG A 62 -7.70 12.22 20.16
N ILE A 63 -8.64 11.86 19.29
CA ILE A 63 -8.57 10.69 18.43
C ILE A 63 -8.71 11.12 16.98
N ASP A 64 -7.66 10.88 16.19
CA ASP A 64 -7.69 11.04 14.72
C ASP A 64 -8.02 9.72 14.01
N HIS A 65 -7.77 8.58 14.68
CA HIS A 65 -7.92 7.24 14.11
C HIS A 65 -8.81 6.34 14.98
N SER A 66 -9.84 5.79 14.34
CA SER A 66 -10.73 4.81 14.97
C SER A 66 -9.97 3.55 15.40
N VAL A 67 -10.53 2.79 16.35
CA VAL A 67 -9.97 1.48 16.74
C VAL A 67 -9.86 0.55 15.53
N GLU A 68 -10.86 0.54 14.65
CA GLU A 68 -10.83 -0.20 13.39
C GLU A 68 -9.62 0.19 12.53
N SER A 69 -9.32 1.48 12.40
CA SER A 69 -8.17 1.95 11.60
C SER A 69 -6.84 1.46 12.18
N LEU A 70 -6.70 1.49 13.51
CA LEU A 70 -5.52 1.00 14.20
C LEU A 70 -5.36 -0.52 14.07
N ILE A 71 -6.46 -1.26 14.17
CA ILE A 71 -6.51 -2.71 13.97
C ILE A 71 -6.12 -3.07 12.53
N LYS A 72 -6.70 -2.39 11.53
CA LYS A 72 -6.34 -2.55 10.12
C LYS A 72 -4.85 -2.34 9.92
N GLN A 73 -4.32 -1.21 10.39
CA GLN A 73 -2.89 -0.92 10.28
C GLN A 73 -2.03 -2.04 10.88
N ARG A 74 -2.37 -2.54 12.08
CA ARG A 74 -1.59 -3.59 12.73
C ARG A 74 -1.68 -4.93 11.99
N ILE A 75 -2.88 -5.37 11.64
CA ILE A 75 -3.08 -6.66 10.97
C ILE A 75 -2.43 -6.64 9.58
N TYR A 76 -2.60 -5.55 8.84
CA TYR A 76 -2.04 -5.41 7.50
C TYR A 76 -0.51 -5.39 7.53
N GLY A 77 0.09 -4.71 8.52
CA GLY A 77 1.53 -4.77 8.76
C GLY A 77 2.01 -6.19 9.02
N LEU A 78 1.33 -6.94 9.89
CA LEU A 78 1.70 -8.34 10.18
C LEU A 78 1.59 -9.24 8.94
N VAL A 79 0.55 -9.07 8.11
CA VAL A 79 0.40 -9.82 6.85
C VAL A 79 1.57 -9.54 5.89
N MET A 80 2.10 -8.32 5.89
CA MET A 80 3.26 -7.92 5.10
C MET A 80 4.60 -8.32 5.72
N GLY A 81 4.59 -8.95 6.91
CA GLY A 81 5.81 -9.34 7.63
C GLY A 81 6.46 -8.20 8.42
N TYR A 82 5.72 -7.13 8.72
CA TYR A 82 6.17 -6.05 9.59
C TYR A 82 5.78 -6.33 11.04
N GLU A 83 6.78 -6.52 11.90
CA GLU A 83 6.61 -6.80 13.34
C GLU A 83 6.57 -5.54 14.22
#